data_AF-A0A9D9K2I0-F1
#
_entry.id   AF-A0A9D9K2I0-F1
#
_cell.length_a   1.000
_cell.length_b   1.000
_cell.length_c   1.000
_cell.angle_alpha   90.00
_cell.angle_beta   90.00
_cell.angle_gamma   90.00
#
_symmetry.space_group_name_H-M   'P 1'
#
loop_
_entity.id
_entity.type
_entity.pdbx_description
1 polymer ?
#
loop_
_entity_poly.entity_id
_entity_poly.type
_entity_poly.pdbx_seq_one_letter_code
_entity_poly.pdbx_strand_id
1 'polypeptide(L)'
;MLSCDEARALLALHADAEINGAALHDHLARCPACAAYHRRNHVIDRMLCEELRWEVPSALTAQLMAIALQSATSSTASRPRRWYVVTVYMLTAMVLAVSLAVAWTFGESLVMQIGLGDALAWVFDTPAQWLAQVMPMQPASQWVIEFALRVRDQLLWLLLAAILWALLDRSPRSALARTE
;
A
#
# COMPACT_ATOMS: atom_id res chain seq x y z
N MET A 1 -1.29 -28.92 -0.95
CA MET A 1 -0.59 -29.07 0.34
C MET A 1 0.64 -29.90 0.07
N LEU A 2 1.81 -29.43 0.48
CA LEU A 2 3.07 -30.14 0.26
C LEU A 2 3.13 -31.39 1.15
N SER A 3 3.44 -32.55 0.59
CA SER A 3 3.63 -33.79 1.36
C SER A 3 4.99 -33.81 2.05
N CYS A 4 5.14 -34.62 3.10
CA CYS A 4 6.41 -34.74 3.82
C CYS A 4 7.54 -35.30 2.95
N ASP A 5 7.22 -36.17 1.99
CA ASP A 5 8.22 -36.78 1.10
C ASP A 5 8.69 -35.79 0.03
N GLU A 6 7.78 -34.99 -0.54
CA GLU A 6 8.13 -33.87 -1.41
C GLU A 6 8.95 -32.82 -0.66
N ALA A 7 8.58 -32.50 0.58
CA ALA A 7 9.34 -31.56 1.40
C ALA A 7 10.76 -32.06 1.64
N ARG A 8 10.95 -33.35 1.97
CA ARG A 8 12.29 -33.94 2.14
C ARG A 8 13.11 -33.97 0.85
N ALA A 9 12.48 -34.26 -0.28
CA ALA A 9 13.15 -34.23 -1.58
C ALA A 9 13.64 -32.81 -1.92
N LEU A 10 12.81 -31.80 -1.70
CA LEU A 10 13.20 -30.39 -1.90
C LEU A 10 14.36 -29.97 -1.00
N LEU A 11 14.31 -30.36 0.28
CA LEU A 11 15.37 -30.09 1.27
C LEU A 11 16.67 -30.85 1.01
N ALA A 12 16.64 -31.90 0.19
CA ALA A 12 17.83 -32.69 -0.16
C ALA A 12 18.53 -32.18 -1.43
N LEU A 13 17.78 -31.59 -2.36
CA LEU A 13 18.33 -31.14 -3.66
C LEU A 13 18.79 -29.67 -3.67
N HIS A 14 18.21 -28.80 -2.86
CA HIS A 14 18.42 -27.36 -2.97
C HIS A 14 19.15 -26.82 -1.74
N ALA A 15 20.24 -26.08 -1.96
CA ALA A 15 20.85 -25.24 -0.92
C ALA A 15 20.01 -23.97 -0.73
N ASP A 16 20.02 -23.43 0.50
CA ASP A 16 19.14 -22.39 1.09
C ASP A 16 18.58 -21.28 0.17
N ALA A 17 19.25 -20.91 -0.92
CA ALA A 17 18.82 -19.85 -1.83
C ALA A 17 17.54 -20.18 -2.63
N GLU A 18 17.29 -21.45 -2.96
CA GLU A 18 16.07 -21.91 -3.68
C GLU A 18 14.96 -22.42 -2.73
N ILE A 19 15.21 -22.44 -1.43
CA ILE A 19 14.25 -22.81 -0.35
C ILE A 19 13.28 -21.66 -0.01
N ASN A 20 13.25 -20.57 -0.79
CA ASN A 20 12.32 -19.45 -0.60
C ASN A 20 10.90 -19.71 -1.16
N GLY A 21 10.50 -20.98 -1.29
CA GLY A 21 9.12 -21.33 -1.58
C GLY A 21 8.25 -21.14 -0.32
N ALA A 22 7.33 -20.17 -0.33
CA ALA A 22 6.42 -19.90 0.80
C ALA A 22 5.69 -21.16 1.30
N ALA A 23 5.40 -22.11 0.42
CA ALA A 23 4.77 -23.38 0.74
C ALA A 23 5.65 -24.34 1.57
N LEU A 24 6.97 -24.32 1.38
CA LEU A 24 7.91 -25.14 2.13
C LEU A 24 8.16 -24.54 3.52
N HIS A 25 8.26 -23.22 3.63
CA HIS A 25 8.39 -22.53 4.91
C HIS A 25 7.18 -22.77 5.82
N ASP A 26 5.97 -22.67 5.26
CA ASP A 26 4.73 -22.96 5.97
C ASP A 26 4.61 -24.45 6.35
N HIS A 27 5.11 -25.37 5.52
CA HIS A 27 5.18 -26.79 5.88
C HIS A 27 6.18 -27.07 7.03
N LEU A 28 7.34 -26.41 7.04
CA LEU A 28 8.34 -26.53 8.11
C LEU A 28 7.83 -25.98 9.44
N ALA A 29 7.02 -24.92 9.42
CA ALA A 29 6.36 -24.39 10.61
C ALA A 29 5.34 -25.38 11.20
N ARG A 30 4.71 -26.19 10.35
CA ARG A 30 3.66 -27.15 10.74
C ARG A 30 4.18 -28.54 11.07
N CYS A 31 5.31 -28.97 10.50
CA CYS A 31 5.88 -30.31 10.68
C CYS A 31 7.23 -30.29 11.43
N PRO A 32 7.28 -30.72 12.70
CA PRO A 32 8.53 -30.70 13.49
C PRO A 32 9.57 -31.71 12.99
N ALA A 33 9.15 -32.81 12.36
CA ALA A 33 10.05 -33.82 11.81
C ALA A 33 10.85 -33.30 10.62
N CYS A 34 10.20 -32.60 9.69
CA CYS A 34 10.87 -31.96 8.55
C CYS A 34 11.77 -30.81 8.99
N ALA A 35 11.37 -30.03 10.01
CA ALA A 35 12.21 -28.99 10.60
C ALA A 35 13.48 -29.54 11.27
N ALA A 36 13.38 -30.68 11.97
CA ALA A 36 14.54 -31.34 12.57
C ALA A 36 15.49 -31.91 11.51
N TYR A 37 14.94 -32.46 10.41
CA TYR A 37 15.73 -32.93 9.27
C TYR A 37 16.51 -31.79 8.60
N HIS A 38 15.84 -30.66 8.31
CA HIS A 38 16.48 -29.48 7.74
C HIS A 38 17.64 -28.96 8.62
N ARG A 39 17.42 -28.84 9.93
CA ARG A 39 18.47 -28.39 10.86
C ARG A 39 19.70 -29.29 10.84
N ARG A 40 19.52 -30.62 10.76
CA ARG A 40 20.66 -31.56 10.71
C ARG A 40 21.45 -31.39 9.42
N ASN A 41 20.78 -31.31 8.27
CA ASN A 41 21.46 -31.13 6.99
C ASN A 41 22.22 -29.81 6.94
N HIS A 42 21.60 -28.71 7.37
CA HIS A 42 22.25 -27.40 7.41
C HIS A 42 23.52 -27.39 8.30
N VAL A 43 23.54 -28.15 9.41
CA VAL A 43 24.75 -28.26 10.25
C VAL A 43 25.84 -29.04 9.51
N ILE A 44 25.49 -30.13 8.84
CA ILE A 44 26.43 -30.95 8.05
C ILE A 44 27.00 -30.13 6.89
N ASP A 45 26.17 -29.40 6.15
CA ASP A 45 26.59 -28.57 5.02
C ASP A 45 27.53 -27.45 5.47
N ARG A 46 27.25 -26.81 6.62
CA ARG A 46 28.15 -25.80 7.17
C ARG A 46 29.52 -26.40 7.53
N MET A 47 29.53 -27.55 8.19
CA MET A 47 30.78 -28.24 8.54
C MET A 47 31.57 -28.66 7.29
N LEU A 48 30.87 -29.16 6.26
CA LEU A 48 31.48 -29.50 4.97
C LEU A 48 32.06 -28.27 4.29
N CYS A 49 31.34 -27.15 4.27
CA CYS A 49 31.84 -25.90 3.69
C CYS A 49 33.07 -25.34 4.43
N GLU A 50 33.19 -25.56 5.74
CA GLU A 50 34.35 -25.14 6.53
C GLU A 50 35.59 -26.01 6.23
N GLU A 51 35.40 -27.30 6.00
CA GLU A 51 36.48 -28.24 5.64
C GLU A 51 36.89 -28.14 4.16
N LEU A 52 35.95 -27.79 3.27
CA LEU A 52 36.27 -27.47 1.89
C LEU A 52 36.98 -26.11 1.82
N ARG A 53 38.31 -26.14 1.84
CA ARG A 53 39.16 -25.01 1.47
C ARG A 53 39.00 -24.71 -0.02
N TRP A 54 38.02 -23.88 -0.36
CA TRP A 54 37.94 -23.26 -1.67
C TRP A 54 39.04 -22.21 -1.79
N GLU A 55 40.14 -22.55 -2.45
CA GLU A 55 41.08 -21.54 -2.94
C GLU A 55 40.36 -20.71 -4.00
N VAL A 56 39.83 -19.56 -3.59
CA VAL A 56 39.07 -18.70 -4.49
C VAL A 56 40.04 -18.11 -5.53
N PRO A 57 39.84 -18.36 -6.83
CA PRO A 57 40.72 -17.82 -7.86
C PRO A 57 40.74 -16.28 -7.78
N SER A 58 41.93 -15.69 -7.66
CA SER A 58 42.11 -14.23 -7.54
C SER A 58 41.55 -13.45 -8.75
N ALA A 59 41.49 -14.09 -9.91
CA ALA A 59 40.83 -13.54 -11.09
C ALA A 59 39.32 -13.36 -10.89
N LEU A 60 38.67 -14.29 -10.19
CA LEU A 60 37.22 -14.29 -9.98
C LEU A 60 36.82 -13.29 -8.88
N THR A 61 37.62 -13.14 -7.83
CA THR A 61 37.43 -12.08 -6.82
C THR A 61 37.59 -10.68 -7.42
N ALA A 62 38.57 -10.49 -8.32
CA ALA A 62 38.75 -9.21 -9.02
C ALA A 62 37.55 -8.87 -9.92
N GLN A 63 37.02 -9.84 -10.66
CA GLN A 63 35.83 -9.66 -11.49
C GLN A 63 34.58 -9.39 -10.65
N LEU A 64 34.38 -10.10 -9.54
CA LEU A 64 33.27 -9.86 -8.62
C LEU A 64 33.37 -8.48 -7.95
N MET A 65 34.57 -8.03 -7.58
CA MET A 65 34.77 -6.66 -7.09
C MET A 65 34.42 -5.62 -8.15
N ALA A 66 34.83 -5.83 -9.40
CA ALA A 66 34.51 -4.93 -10.50
C ALA A 66 33.00 -4.86 -10.77
N ILE A 67 32.29 -6.00 -10.69
CA ILE A 67 30.83 -6.07 -10.81
C ILE A 67 30.16 -5.38 -9.60
N ALA A 68 30.63 -5.64 -8.38
CA ALA A 68 30.10 -5.02 -7.17
C ALA A 68 30.23 -3.49 -7.22
N LEU A 69 31.39 -2.99 -7.65
CA LEU A 69 31.64 -1.56 -7.86
C LEU A 69 30.75 -0.97 -8.98
N GLN A 70 30.57 -1.68 -10.10
CA GLN A 70 29.65 -1.26 -11.17
C GLN A 70 28.18 -1.27 -10.75
N SER A 71 27.77 -2.24 -9.93
CA SER A 71 26.41 -2.28 -9.37
C SER A 71 26.18 -1.18 -8.33
N ALA A 72 27.20 -0.81 -7.56
CA ALA A 72 27.15 0.34 -6.66
C ALA A 72 26.98 1.66 -7.44
N THR A 73 27.58 1.80 -8.63
CA THR A 73 27.33 2.96 -9.51
C THR A 73 25.98 2.90 -10.22
N SER A 74 25.46 1.70 -10.49
CA SER A 74 24.18 1.47 -11.18
C SER A 74 22.96 1.62 -10.26
N SER A 75 23.15 1.58 -8.93
CA SER A 75 22.13 1.89 -7.93
C SER A 75 21.94 3.41 -7.73
N THR A 76 22.06 4.18 -8.80
CA THR A 76 21.42 5.49 -8.88
C THR A 76 20.23 5.34 -9.81
N ALA A 77 19.18 4.67 -9.31
CA ALA A 77 17.85 4.89 -9.86
C ALA A 77 17.66 6.41 -9.86
N SER A 78 17.70 7.00 -11.06
CA SER A 78 17.56 8.43 -11.30
C SER A 78 16.26 8.86 -10.64
N ARG A 79 16.36 9.39 -9.42
CA ARG A 79 15.20 9.89 -8.70
C ARG A 79 14.67 11.04 -9.56
N PRO A 80 13.43 10.94 -10.10
CA PRO A 80 12.93 11.96 -11.00
C PRO A 80 13.03 13.31 -10.29
N ARG A 81 13.68 14.26 -10.96
CA ARG A 81 14.03 15.57 -10.43
C ARG A 81 12.76 16.19 -9.85
N ARG A 82 12.77 16.50 -8.54
CA ARG A 82 11.57 16.85 -7.74
C ARG A 82 10.69 17.93 -8.38
N TRP A 83 11.29 18.82 -9.16
CA TRP A 83 10.57 19.86 -9.91
C TRP A 83 9.65 19.30 -11.01
N TYR A 84 10.08 18.27 -11.74
CA TYR A 84 9.26 17.60 -12.76
C TYR A 84 8.02 16.92 -12.15
N VAL A 85 8.21 16.29 -11.00
CA VAL A 85 7.10 15.65 -10.26
C VAL A 85 6.10 16.72 -9.80
N VAL A 86 6.59 17.83 -9.24
CA VAL A 86 5.73 18.94 -8.79
C VAL A 86 4.99 19.60 -9.96
N THR A 87 5.61 19.80 -11.12
CA THR A 87 4.93 20.40 -12.28
C THR A 87 3.85 19.48 -12.82
N VAL A 88 4.09 18.17 -12.93
CA VAL A 88 3.07 17.20 -13.37
C VAL A 88 1.90 17.15 -12.39
N TYR A 89 2.16 17.16 -11.08
CA TYR A 89 1.08 17.20 -10.09
C TYR A 89 0.29 18.51 -10.09
N MET A 90 0.95 19.66 -10.27
CA MET A 90 0.25 20.94 -10.39
C MET A 90 -0.59 21.01 -11.67
N LEU A 91 -0.05 20.50 -12.78
CA LEU A 91 -0.77 20.47 -14.06
C LEU A 91 -2.00 19.56 -13.99
N THR A 92 -1.85 18.36 -13.43
CA THR A 92 -2.97 17.41 -13.26
C THR A 92 -4.03 17.96 -12.28
N ALA A 93 -3.61 18.59 -11.19
CA ALA A 93 -4.54 19.25 -10.26
C ALA A 93 -5.30 20.41 -10.93
N MET A 94 -4.62 21.20 -11.78
CA MET A 94 -5.25 22.29 -12.53
C MET A 94 -6.28 21.74 -13.54
N VAL A 95 -5.94 20.68 -14.27
CA VAL A 95 -6.87 20.02 -15.20
C VAL A 95 -8.10 19.49 -14.46
N LEU A 96 -7.90 18.82 -13.31
CA LEU A 96 -9.01 18.33 -12.48
C LEU A 96 -9.88 19.46 -11.95
N ALA A 97 -9.28 20.55 -11.47
CA ALA A 97 -10.02 21.71 -10.97
C ALA A 97 -10.85 22.38 -12.07
N VAL A 98 -10.28 22.55 -13.27
CA VAL A 98 -11.00 23.10 -14.43
C VAL A 98 -12.12 22.15 -14.85
N SER A 99 -11.86 20.84 -14.92
CA SER A 99 -12.88 19.84 -15.29
C SER A 99 -14.03 19.82 -14.28
N LEU A 100 -13.73 19.93 -12.98
CA LEU A 100 -14.73 19.99 -11.93
C LEU A 100 -15.53 21.29 -11.96
N ALA A 101 -14.88 22.44 -12.21
CA ALA A 101 -15.56 23.72 -12.34
C ALA A 101 -16.51 23.74 -13.55
N VAL A 102 -16.08 23.17 -14.67
CA VAL A 102 -16.92 23.00 -15.87
C VAL A 102 -18.10 22.06 -15.57
N ALA A 103 -17.86 20.92 -14.92
CA ALA A 103 -18.95 20.03 -14.52
C ALA A 103 -19.94 20.71 -13.56
N TRP A 104 -19.46 21.58 -12.67
CA TRP A 104 -20.29 22.34 -11.74
C TRP A 104 -21.18 23.36 -12.47
N THR A 105 -20.63 24.13 -13.42
CA THR A 105 -21.42 25.13 -14.17
C THR A 105 -22.45 24.47 -15.09
N PHE A 106 -22.11 23.35 -15.73
CA PHE A 106 -23.08 22.58 -16.50
C PHE A 106 -24.12 21.90 -15.61
N GLY A 107 -23.74 21.43 -14.42
CA GLY A 107 -24.64 20.89 -13.42
C GLY A 107 -25.71 21.89 -12.96
N GLU A 108 -25.31 23.12 -12.61
CA GLU A 108 -26.26 24.17 -12.21
C GLU A 108 -27.22 24.56 -13.34
N SER A 109 -26.72 24.67 -14.58
CA SER A 109 -27.57 25.00 -15.73
C SER A 109 -28.57 23.89 -16.09
N LEU A 110 -28.20 22.62 -15.89
CA LEU A 110 -29.07 21.45 -16.07
C LEU A 110 -30.11 21.35 -14.96
N VAL A 111 -29.76 21.66 -13.72
CA VAL A 111 -30.70 21.69 -12.57
C VAL A 111 -31.81 22.71 -12.81
N MET A 112 -31.48 23.90 -13.31
CA MET A 112 -32.47 24.95 -13.60
C MET A 112 -33.38 24.64 -14.80
N GLN A 113 -32.87 23.98 -15.85
CA GLN A 113 -33.65 23.74 -17.07
C GLN A 113 -34.55 22.50 -17.00
N ILE A 114 -34.17 21.48 -16.23
CA ILE A 114 -34.84 20.17 -16.25
C ILE A 114 -35.72 19.95 -15.00
N GLY A 115 -35.66 20.84 -14.00
CA GLY A 115 -36.36 20.61 -12.72
C GLY A 115 -35.80 19.38 -11.97
N LEU A 116 -34.55 19.00 -12.29
CA LEU A 116 -33.83 17.88 -11.68
C LEU A 116 -33.65 18.05 -10.17
N GLY A 117 -33.69 19.30 -9.67
CA GLY A 117 -33.73 19.60 -8.24
C GLY A 117 -34.98 19.02 -7.57
N ASP A 118 -36.16 19.15 -8.18
CA ASP A 118 -37.42 18.62 -7.65
C ASP A 118 -37.49 17.09 -7.80
N ALA A 119 -36.93 16.54 -8.88
CA ALA A 119 -36.84 15.08 -9.08
C ALA A 119 -35.86 14.42 -8.11
N LEU A 120 -34.70 15.04 -7.84
CA LEU A 120 -33.78 14.56 -6.80
C LEU A 120 -34.39 14.76 -5.42
N ALA A 121 -35.03 15.89 -5.13
CA ALA A 121 -35.71 16.13 -3.86
C ALA A 121 -36.76 15.04 -3.61
N TRP A 122 -37.55 14.65 -4.62
CA TRP A 122 -38.52 13.56 -4.51
C TRP A 122 -37.85 12.19 -4.25
N VAL A 123 -36.70 11.90 -4.88
CA VAL A 123 -35.91 10.67 -4.66
C VAL A 123 -35.24 10.64 -3.28
N PHE A 124 -34.90 11.80 -2.71
CA PHE A 124 -34.28 11.89 -1.38
C PHE A 124 -35.31 12.05 -0.24
N ASP A 125 -36.51 12.58 -0.50
CA ASP A 125 -37.58 12.70 0.48
C ASP A 125 -38.36 11.39 0.71
N THR A 126 -38.52 10.58 -0.34
CA THR A 126 -39.16 9.25 -0.25
C THR A 126 -38.49 8.31 0.76
N PRO A 127 -37.16 8.14 0.80
CA PRO A 127 -36.52 7.30 1.81
C PRO A 127 -36.60 7.92 3.21
N ALA A 128 -36.64 9.26 3.35
CA ALA A 128 -36.81 9.90 4.65
C ALA A 128 -38.20 9.64 5.25
N GLN A 129 -39.26 9.70 4.43
CA GLN A 129 -40.62 9.37 4.84
C GLN A 129 -40.80 7.86 5.13
N TRP A 130 -40.18 7.01 4.32
CA TRP A 130 -40.14 5.56 4.56
C TRP A 130 -39.39 5.21 5.85
N LEU A 131 -38.23 5.83 6.10
CA LEU A 131 -37.48 5.67 7.35
C LEU A 131 -38.26 6.18 8.56
N ALA A 132 -39.01 7.29 8.45
CA ALA A 132 -39.86 7.80 9.52
C ALA A 132 -41.03 6.86 9.85
N GLN A 133 -41.54 6.12 8.86
CA GLN A 133 -42.58 5.10 9.07
C GLN A 133 -42.03 3.77 9.60
N VAL A 134 -40.81 3.39 9.25
CA VAL A 134 -40.17 2.12 9.66
C VAL A 134 -39.44 2.24 11.01
N MET A 135 -38.94 3.44 11.37
CA MET A 135 -38.27 3.71 12.64
C MET A 135 -39.04 3.26 13.92
N PRO A 136 -40.35 3.51 14.06
CA PRO A 136 -41.07 3.15 15.29
C PRO A 136 -41.22 1.63 15.48
N MET A 137 -40.94 0.80 14.47
CA MET A 137 -41.06 -0.66 14.56
C MET A 137 -39.76 -1.39 14.92
N GLN A 138 -38.59 -0.74 14.89
CA GLN A 138 -37.30 -1.41 15.14
C GLN A 138 -36.36 -0.62 16.08
N PRO A 139 -36.36 -0.90 17.40
CA PRO A 139 -35.45 -0.26 18.36
C PRO A 139 -33.96 -0.59 18.13
N ALA A 140 -33.65 -1.62 17.33
CA ALA A 140 -32.26 -1.95 16.95
C ALA A 140 -31.64 -0.96 15.95
N SER A 141 -32.45 -0.23 15.18
CA SER A 141 -31.97 0.69 14.14
C SER A 141 -31.44 2.01 14.70
N GLN A 142 -31.96 2.45 15.86
CA GLN A 142 -31.53 3.70 16.51
C GLN A 142 -30.05 3.65 16.88
N TRP A 143 -29.56 2.50 17.34
CA TRP A 143 -28.14 2.32 17.68
C TRP A 143 -27.22 2.42 16.45
N VAL A 144 -27.64 1.87 15.31
CA VAL A 144 -26.87 1.94 14.05
C VAL A 144 -26.82 3.36 13.50
N ILE A 145 -27.92 4.11 13.62
CA ILE A 145 -28.01 5.50 13.15
C ILE A 145 -27.17 6.41 14.04
N GLU A 146 -27.25 6.25 15.37
CA GLU A 146 -26.38 6.98 16.30
C GLU A 146 -24.89 6.64 16.09
N PHE A 147 -24.58 5.38 15.83
CA PHE A 147 -23.22 4.95 15.51
C PHE A 147 -22.72 5.57 14.20
N ALA A 148 -23.54 5.55 13.14
CA ALA A 148 -23.20 6.15 11.85
C ALA A 148 -23.02 7.67 11.94
N LEU A 149 -23.86 8.36 12.71
CA LEU A 149 -23.72 9.79 12.95
C LEU A 149 -22.44 10.11 13.73
N ARG A 150 -22.08 9.30 14.72
CA ARG A 150 -20.84 9.46 15.50
C ARG A 150 -19.58 9.16 14.68
N VAL A 151 -19.63 8.17 13.79
CA VAL A 151 -18.55 7.87 12.83
C VAL A 151 -18.36 9.01 11.84
N ARG A 152 -19.45 9.57 11.30
CA ARG A 152 -19.39 10.74 10.42
C ARG A 152 -18.73 11.94 11.11
N ASP A 153 -19.12 12.21 12.35
CA ASP A 153 -18.57 13.33 13.11
C ASP A 153 -17.06 13.13 13.42
N GLN A 154 -16.65 11.91 13.76
CA GLN A 154 -15.23 11.57 13.88
C GLN A 154 -14.46 11.72 12.57
N LEU A 155 -15.04 11.30 11.44
CA LEU A 155 -14.43 11.44 10.13
C LEU A 155 -14.25 12.91 9.74
N LEU A 156 -15.24 13.77 10.04
CA LEU A 156 -15.16 15.21 9.81
C LEU A 156 -14.06 15.84 10.67
N TRP A 157 -13.93 15.43 11.93
CA TRP A 157 -12.84 15.87 12.81
C TRP A 157 -11.46 15.43 12.30
N LEU A 158 -11.33 14.19 11.84
CA LEU A 158 -10.09 13.69 11.24
C LEU A 158 -9.74 14.42 9.94
N LEU A 159 -10.74 14.73 9.12
CA LEU A 159 -10.58 15.47 7.88
C LEU A 159 -10.17 16.93 8.17
N LEU A 160 -10.79 17.57 9.16
CA LEU A 160 -10.39 18.90 9.64
C LEU A 160 -8.94 18.90 10.15
N ALA A 161 -8.57 17.91 10.97
CA ALA A 161 -7.21 17.75 11.47
C ALA A 161 -6.21 17.51 10.34
N ALA A 162 -6.56 16.69 9.34
CA ALA A 162 -5.73 16.44 8.17
C ALA A 162 -5.54 17.70 7.30
N ILE A 163 -6.60 18.49 7.10
CA ILE A 163 -6.53 19.78 6.40
C ILE A 163 -5.65 20.77 7.18
N LEU A 164 -5.86 20.88 8.49
CA LEU A 164 -5.07 21.77 9.36
C LEU A 164 -3.60 21.38 9.35
N TRP A 165 -3.31 20.07 9.41
CA TRP A 165 -1.96 19.52 9.28
C TRP A 165 -1.33 19.83 7.91
N ALA A 166 -2.09 19.67 6.82
CA ALA A 166 -1.62 19.98 5.47
C ALA A 166 -1.36 21.48 5.25
N LEU A 167 -2.14 22.36 5.89
CA LEU A 167 -1.88 23.80 5.94
C LEU A 167 -0.63 24.12 6.75
N LEU A 168 -0.44 23.45 7.89
CA LEU A 168 0.72 23.67 8.76
C LEU A 168 2.01 23.13 8.13
N ASP A 169 2.01 21.99 7.44
CA ASP A 169 3.20 21.47 6.73
C ASP A 169 3.62 22.36 5.54
N ARG A 170 2.70 23.18 5.01
CA ARG A 170 3.01 24.19 3.98
C ARG A 170 3.74 25.42 4.54
N SER A 171 3.50 25.81 5.79
CA SER A 171 4.02 27.08 6.33
C SER A 171 5.53 27.13 6.65
N PRO A 172 6.21 26.07 7.15
CA PRO A 172 7.64 26.16 7.48
C PRO A 172 8.54 26.18 6.24
N ARG A 173 8.07 25.67 5.09
CA ARG A 173 8.84 25.67 3.84
C ARG A 173 8.76 26.99 3.06
N SER A 174 7.67 27.75 3.21
CA SER A 174 7.51 29.05 2.55
C SER A 174 8.23 30.21 3.27
N ALA A 175 8.54 30.07 4.56
CA ALA A 175 9.21 31.12 5.33
C ALA A 175 10.72 31.23 5.02
N LEU A 176 11.37 30.11 4.67
CA LEU A 176 12.80 30.07 4.33
C LEU A 176 13.12 30.47 2.87
N ALA A 177 12.11 30.59 2.00
CA ALA A 177 12.30 30.96 0.58
C ALA A 177 12.09 32.45 0.29
N ARG A 178 11.88 33.30 1.31
CA ARG A 178 11.67 34.76 1.17
C ARG A 178 12.84 35.59 1.74
N THR A 179 13.91 34.94 2.20
CA THR A 179 15.08 35.63 2.79
C THR A 179 16.36 35.47 1.95
N GLU A 180 16.21 35.23 0.64
CA GLU A 180 17.28 35.40 -0.35
C GLU A 180 16.83 36.38 -1.43
#